data_AF-M3FUS1-F1
#
_entry.id   AF-M3FUS1-F1
#
_cell.length_a   1.000
_cell.length_b   1.000
_cell.length_c   1.000
_cell.angle_alpha   90.00
_cell.angle_beta   90.00
_cell.angle_gamma   90.00
#
_symmetry.space_group_name_H-M   'P 1'
#
loop_
_entity.id
_entity.type
_entity.pdbx_description
1 polymer ?
#
loop_
_entity_poly.entity_id
_entity_poly.type
_entity_poly.pdbx_seq_one_letter_code
_entity_poly.pdbx_strand_id
1 'polypeptide(L)'
;MNFLEFSIKVLKESNRPLTHIEIWEIGKEKGYDTRVSSKGKTPWQTIATRIYVDIRDNPNSPFINLKLRPTKFFLKELMSKELEKLIQSDEDNSASIIPLQ
;
A
#
# COMPACT_ATOMS: atom_id res chain seq x y z
N MET A 1 -7.75 3.82 -16.70
CA MET A 1 -7.28 3.09 -15.50
C MET A 1 -7.84 3.79 -14.28
N ASN A 2 -8.37 3.05 -13.31
CA ASN A 2 -8.81 3.63 -12.02
C ASN A 2 -7.67 3.59 -10.97
N PHE A 3 -7.89 4.20 -9.80
CA PHE A 3 -6.86 4.24 -8.75
C PHE A 3 -6.52 2.86 -8.16
N LEU A 4 -7.46 1.92 -8.10
CA LEU A 4 -7.18 0.57 -7.61
C LEU A 4 -6.35 -0.22 -8.61
N GLU A 5 -6.70 -0.18 -9.90
CA GLU A 5 -5.92 -0.77 -10.99
C GLU A 5 -4.50 -0.20 -11.04
N PHE A 6 -4.35 1.12 -10.87
CA PHE A 6 -3.07 1.80 -10.74
C PHE A 6 -2.25 1.19 -9.60
N SER A 7 -2.83 1.11 -8.40
CA SER A 7 -2.14 0.59 -7.22
C SER A 7 -1.75 -0.87 -7.37
N ILE A 8 -2.62 -1.72 -7.92
CA ILE A 8 -2.31 -3.14 -8.19
C ILE A 8 -1.12 -3.23 -9.13
N LYS A 9 -1.14 -2.47 -10.23
CA LYS A 9 -0.05 -2.50 -11.22
C LYS A 9 1.29 -2.10 -10.61
N VAL A 10 1.32 -1.01 -9.85
CA VAL A 10 2.54 -0.54 -9.19
C VAL A 10 3.03 -1.54 -8.15
N LEU A 11 2.15 -2.03 -7.26
CA LEU A 11 2.53 -3.00 -6.22
C LEU A 11 3.05 -4.31 -6.83
N LYS A 12 2.44 -4.78 -7.92
CA LYS A 12 2.85 -5.99 -8.61
C LYS A 12 4.22 -5.88 -9.24
N GLU A 13 4.52 -4.74 -9.84
CA GLU A 13 5.82 -4.50 -10.46
C GLU A 13 6.92 -4.17 -9.43
N SER A 14 6.57 -3.55 -8.30
CA SER A 14 7.53 -3.27 -7.23
C SER A 14 7.82 -4.50 -6.35
N ASN A 15 6.89 -5.45 -6.28
CA ASN A 15 6.99 -6.69 -5.51
C ASN A 15 7.49 -6.49 -4.06
N ARG A 16 7.08 -5.37 -3.44
CA ARG A 16 7.37 -5.03 -2.04
C ARG A 16 6.23 -4.21 -1.44
N PRO A 17 6.06 -4.22 -0.11
CA PRO A 17 5.16 -3.29 0.57
C PRO A 17 5.49 -1.82 0.28
N LEU A 18 4.47 -1.03 -0.08
CA LEU A 18 4.61 0.40 -0.39
C LEU A 18 3.61 1.25 0.39
N THR A 19 4.03 2.46 0.76
CA THR A 19 3.11 3.50 1.20
C THR A 19 2.27 4.04 0.03
N HIS A 20 1.12 4.65 0.31
CA HIS A 20 0.28 5.28 -0.71
C HIS A 20 1.00 6.41 -1.48
N ILE A 21 1.99 7.07 -0.85
CA ILE A 21 2.85 8.08 -1.50
C ILE A 21 3.80 7.39 -2.48
N GLU A 22 4.51 6.34 -2.04
CA GLU A 22 5.40 5.56 -2.92
C GLU A 22 4.65 4.97 -4.11
N ILE A 23 3.43 4.45 -3.91
CA ILE A 23 2.59 3.93 -5.00
C ILE A 23 2.35 5.01 -6.06
N TRP A 24 2.07 6.25 -5.63
CA TRP A 24 1.87 7.37 -6.55
C TRP A 24 3.16 7.76 -7.29
N GLU A 25 4.26 8.00 -6.56
CA GLU A 25 5.51 8.46 -7.17
C GLU A 25 6.09 7.42 -8.13
N ILE A 26 6.08 6.13 -7.78
CA ILE A 26 6.56 5.06 -8.67
C ILE A 26 5.67 4.96 -9.92
N GLY A 27 4.34 5.05 -9.76
CA GLY A 27 3.45 5.02 -10.92
C GLY A 27 3.61 6.23 -11.82
N LYS A 28 3.93 7.41 -11.27
CA LYS A 28 4.26 8.62 -12.02
C LYS A 28 5.60 8.51 -12.74
N GLU A 29 6.65 7.99 -12.09
CA GLU A 29 7.94 7.70 -12.73
C GLU A 29 7.80 6.76 -13.92
N LYS A 30 6.84 5.81 -13.85
CA LYS A 30 6.51 4.89 -14.94
C LYS A 30 5.49 5.44 -15.96
N GLY A 31 5.01 6.67 -15.78
CA GLY A 31 4.05 7.33 -16.67
C GLY A 31 2.62 6.77 -16.61
N TYR A 32 2.27 6.01 -15.57
CA TYR A 32 0.93 5.45 -15.38
C TYR A 32 -0.09 6.47 -14.87
N ASP A 33 0.39 7.56 -14.27
CA ASP A 33 -0.40 8.71 -13.85
C ASP A 33 -1.21 9.29 -15.02
N THR A 34 -0.63 9.33 -16.23
CA THR A 34 -1.31 9.80 -17.45
C THR A 34 -2.56 8.98 -17.82
N ARG A 35 -2.62 7.71 -17.37
CA ARG A 35 -3.74 6.77 -17.65
C ARG A 35 -4.79 6.77 -16.54
N VAL A 36 -4.51 7.44 -15.42
CA VAL A 36 -5.42 7.68 -14.32
C VAL A 36 -5.92 9.11 -14.43
N SER A 37 -7.23 9.29 -14.57
CA SER A 37 -7.83 10.63 -14.64
C SER A 37 -7.82 11.32 -13.26
N SER A 38 -6.64 11.62 -12.75
CA SER A 38 -6.43 12.38 -11.52
C SER A 38 -6.64 13.88 -11.80
N LYS A 39 -7.71 14.47 -11.25
CA LYS A 39 -8.00 15.91 -11.33
C LYS A 39 -7.69 16.67 -10.02
N GLY A 40 -7.23 15.98 -8.98
CA GLY A 40 -7.05 16.54 -7.63
C GLY A 40 -5.60 16.89 -7.31
N LYS A 41 -5.41 17.68 -6.23
CA LYS A 41 -4.08 18.09 -5.74
C LYS A 41 -3.30 16.96 -5.05
N THR A 42 -3.99 15.95 -4.51
CA THR A 42 -3.42 14.89 -3.67
C THR A 42 -3.87 13.48 -4.10
N PRO A 43 -3.47 13.02 -5.29
CA PRO A 43 -3.84 11.69 -5.81
C PRO A 43 -3.43 10.53 -4.87
N TRP A 44 -2.31 10.64 -4.16
CA TRP A 44 -1.88 9.65 -3.16
C TRP A 44 -2.88 9.50 -1.99
N GLN A 45 -3.54 10.58 -1.56
CA GLN A 45 -4.60 10.48 -0.54
C GLN A 45 -5.81 9.72 -1.09
N THR A 46 -6.15 9.96 -2.36
CA THR A 46 -7.23 9.22 -3.02
C THR A 46 -6.90 7.73 -3.13
N ILE A 47 -5.64 7.38 -3.45
CA ILE A 47 -5.17 5.99 -3.45
C ILE A 47 -5.39 5.35 -2.09
N ALA A 48 -4.95 6.00 -1.00
CA ALA A 48 -5.15 5.48 0.35
C ALA A 48 -6.63 5.24 0.64
N THR A 49 -7.49 6.26 0.45
CA THR A 49 -8.94 6.14 0.69
C THR A 49 -9.56 5.01 -0.12
N ARG A 50 -9.23 4.89 -1.40
CA ARG A 50 -9.78 3.85 -2.27
C ARG A 50 -9.36 2.45 -1.83
N ILE A 51 -8.09 2.25 -1.48
CA ILE A 51 -7.60 0.97 -0.96
C ILE A 51 -8.28 0.62 0.36
N TYR A 52 -8.42 1.58 1.30
CA TYR A 52 -9.11 1.33 2.57
C TYR A 52 -10.57 0.94 2.38
N VAL A 53 -11.30 1.64 1.51
CA VAL A 53 -12.70 1.34 1.19
C VAL A 53 -12.80 -0.05 0.55
N ASP A 54 -11.93 -0.40 -0.38
CA ASP A 54 -11.92 -1.72 -0.99
C ASP A 54 -11.63 -2.82 0.05
N ILE A 55 -10.61 -2.66 0.91
CA ILE A 55 -10.35 -3.63 1.99
C ILE A 55 -11.56 -3.81 2.93
N ARG A 56 -12.30 -2.73 3.22
CA ARG A 56 -13.44 -2.74 4.14
C ARG A 56 -14.70 -3.37 3.51
N ASP A 57 -15.01 -2.99 2.28
CA ASP A 57 -16.29 -3.29 1.63
C ASP A 57 -16.21 -4.51 0.69
N ASN A 58 -15.00 -4.92 0.29
CA ASN A 58 -14.75 -6.05 -0.59
C ASN A 58 -14.00 -7.18 0.15
N PRO A 59 -14.69 -8.27 0.55
CA PRO A 59 -14.07 -9.43 1.19
C PRO A 59 -12.95 -10.07 0.35
N ASN A 60 -13.05 -9.95 -0.97
CA ASN A 60 -12.09 -10.47 -1.95
C ASN A 60 -11.09 -9.41 -2.40
N SER A 61 -10.94 -8.32 -1.64
CA SER A 61 -9.97 -7.27 -1.95
C SER A 61 -8.58 -7.89 -2.13
N PRO A 62 -7.87 -7.57 -3.24
CA PRO A 62 -6.52 -8.07 -3.46
C PRO A 62 -5.49 -7.39 -2.54
N PHE A 63 -5.86 -6.30 -1.88
CA PHE A 63 -4.99 -5.52 -1.03
C PHE A 63 -4.93 -6.07 0.39
N ILE A 64 -3.79 -5.85 1.04
CA ILE A 64 -3.60 -6.03 2.48
C ILE A 64 -2.93 -4.79 3.06
N ASN A 65 -3.45 -4.33 4.19
CA ASN A 65 -2.83 -3.27 4.98
C ASN A 65 -1.92 -3.90 6.02
N LEU A 66 -0.65 -3.50 6.02
CA LEU A 66 0.38 -4.16 6.82
C LEU A 66 0.60 -3.54 8.19
N LYS A 67 -0.21 -2.58 8.64
CA LYS A 67 -0.14 -1.93 9.97
C LYS A 67 1.23 -1.38 10.40
N LEU A 68 2.23 -1.43 9.52
CA LEU A 68 3.55 -0.82 9.65
C LEU A 68 3.46 0.70 9.85
N ARG A 69 4.56 1.30 10.33
CA ARG A 69 4.69 2.76 10.50
C ARG A 69 5.88 3.26 9.67
N PRO A 70 5.66 4.07 8.61
CA PRO A 70 4.35 4.47 8.05
C PRO A 70 3.60 3.29 7.43
N THR A 71 2.27 3.41 7.31
CA THR A 71 1.40 2.34 6.80
C THR A 71 1.74 1.98 5.36
N LYS A 72 2.00 0.70 5.14
CA LYS A 72 2.27 0.12 3.83
C LYS A 72 1.13 -0.80 3.41
N PHE A 73 0.89 -0.83 2.11
CA PHE A 73 -0.03 -1.72 1.43
C PHE A 73 0.75 -2.72 0.60
N PHE A 74 0.16 -3.90 0.42
CA PHE A 74 0.69 -4.93 -0.47
C PHE A 74 -0.42 -5.75 -1.10
N LEU A 75 -0.07 -6.72 -1.95
CA LEU A 75 -1.01 -7.64 -2.59
C LEU A 75 -0.99 -9.00 -1.90
N LYS A 76 -2.17 -9.54 -1.58
CA LYS A 76 -2.32 -10.86 -0.96
C LYS A 76 -1.69 -11.97 -1.80
N GLU A 77 -1.81 -11.89 -3.13
CA GLU A 77 -1.24 -12.89 -4.05
C GLU A 77 0.30 -12.96 -4.01
N LEU A 78 0.96 -11.89 -3.56
CA LEU A 78 2.42 -11.80 -3.48
C LEU A 78 2.95 -12.06 -2.07
N MET A 79 2.06 -12.31 -1.11
CA MET A 79 2.47 -12.61 0.26
C MET A 79 3.13 -13.99 0.34
N SER A 80 4.30 -14.02 0.96
CA SER A 80 4.97 -15.25 1.35
C SER A 80 5.00 -15.37 2.86
N LYS A 81 5.03 -16.61 3.37
CA LYS A 81 5.19 -16.88 4.82
C LYS A 81 6.44 -16.23 5.41
N GLU A 82 7.47 -16.02 4.60
CA GLU A 82 8.70 -15.35 5.01
C GLU A 82 8.46 -13.84 5.19
N LEU A 83 7.80 -13.20 4.23
CA LEU A 83 7.45 -11.79 4.32
C LEU A 83 6.50 -11.49 5.49
N GLU A 84 5.55 -12.38 5.75
CA GLU A 84 4.66 -12.28 6.92
C GLU A 84 5.44 -12.28 8.24
N LYS A 85 6.44 -13.17 8.39
CA LYS A 85 7.28 -13.25 9.58
C LYS A 85 8.14 -11.99 9.76
N LEU A 86 8.70 -11.47 8.68
CA LEU A 86 9.51 -10.24 8.70
C LEU A 86 8.66 -9.06 9.21
N ILE A 87 7.44 -8.91 8.69
CA ILE A 87 6.52 -7.85 9.10
C ILE A 87 6.13 -7.97 10.58
N GLN A 88 5.86 -9.19 11.06
CA GLN A 88 5.53 -9.41 12.48
C GLN A 88 6.69 -9.02 13.40
N SER A 89 7.93 -9.34 13.02
CA SER A 89 9.11 -8.98 13.81
C SER A 89 9.36 -7.47 13.87
N ASP A 90 8.98 -6.73 12.84
CA ASP A 90 9.09 -5.27 12.79
C ASP A 90 8.07 -4.59 13.71
N GLU A 91 6.85 -5.15 13.81
CA GLU A 91 5.83 -4.69 14.76
C GLU A 91 6.29 -4.87 16.22
N ASP A 92 6.87 -6.02 16.56
CA ASP A 92 7.32 -6.34 17.92
C ASP A 92 8.51 -5.46 18.36
N ASN A 93 9.43 -5.15 17.44
CA ASN A 93 10.55 -4.24 17.71
C ASN A 93 10.11 -2.78 17.83
N SER A 94 9.13 -2.35 17.02
CA SER A 94 8.57 -0.99 17.08
C SER A 94 7.75 -0.74 18.36
N ALA A 95 7.13 -1.78 18.92
CA ALA A 95 6.38 -1.71 20.17
C ALA A 95 7.29 -1.63 21.43
N SER A 96 8.59 -1.94 21.30
CA SER A 96 9.55 -1.95 22.41
C SER A 96 10.18 -0.57 22.71
N ILE A 97 9.83 0.48 21.96
CA ILE A 97 10.26 1.87 22.23
C ILE A 97 9.06 2.65 22.82
N ILE A 98 8.62 2.28 24.01
CA ILE A 98 7.86 3.20 24.88
C ILE A 98 8.84 3.72 25.92
N PRO A 99 9.23 5.00 25.92
CA PRO A 99 9.88 5.57 27.08
C PRO A 99 8.87 5.54 28.22
N LEU A 100 9.19 4.88 29.33
CA LEU A 100 8.49 5.11 30.59
C LEU A 100 8.55 6.61 30.86
N GLN A 101 7.39 7.27 30.90
CA GLN A 101 7.23 8.53 31.62
C GLN A 101 6.91 8.23 33.08
#